data_AF-A0AAP0RUW2-F1
#
_entry.id   AF-A0AAP0RUW2-F1
#
_cell.length_a   1.000
_cell.length_b   1.000
_cell.length_c   1.000
_cell.angle_alpha   90.00
_cell.angle_beta   90.00
_cell.angle_gamma   90.00
#
_symmetry.space_group_name_H-M   'P 1'
#
loop_
_entity.id
_entity.type
_entity.pdbx_description
1 polymer ?
#
loop_
_entity_poly.entity_id
_entity_poly.type
_entity_poly.pdbx_seq_one_letter_code
_entity_poly.pdbx_strand_id
1 'polypeptide(L)'
;MESLKNLEEVQKVLLLMQSRGIIPSDSNHDSDRFIANLILLLLQPCGELGMDKKRHLVFEYLPRISSVFLEEASVWLSQEGCQQDYDKNISPLHCDEKIDFSSLQTDFGDMAVVGLDAMQRANSTLEDFCRSYYMFHELDVNRPQSIFRYLPVLSFTESFIYQLDSLNEKILNMPDSVLTVQEKGSLAEANWSYVFKSMQALKTDPFRPLVLLLERYGLLTERIREEFSCGEEYWALERNLCCALMSKKEISIEDVMRAIQLKSFDYRVLNLLLYQLRGEKVDNMHMEFLSASEFLVEVADDLFDYEDDVLENNFNILRMFVRIYGPSTAPTMLAKCISEAEVKYEDLLKTLDPQLSLNYQKRCEEATKEGGKMSEHALGTWNLPAVIADEELYRSNLLNSKLSQSSNPNILQSSGSAPLV
;
A
#
# COMPACT_ATOMS: atom_id res chain seq x y z
N MET A 1 -1.18 -16.12 -16.09
CA MET A 1 -1.36 -17.03 -17.26
C MET A 1 -0.46 -18.26 -17.18
N GLU A 2 0.77 -18.17 -16.70
CA GLU A 2 1.69 -19.32 -16.55
C GLU A 2 1.17 -20.39 -15.58
N SER A 3 0.55 -19.99 -14.45
CA SER A 3 -0.07 -20.92 -13.50
C SER A 3 -1.24 -21.72 -14.10
N LEU A 4 -2.02 -21.08 -14.99
CA LEU A 4 -3.12 -21.70 -15.73
C LEU A 4 -2.61 -22.68 -16.79
N LYS A 5 -1.52 -22.31 -17.48
CA LYS A 5 -0.82 -23.19 -18.41
C LYS A 5 -0.22 -24.41 -17.70
N ASN A 6 0.39 -24.22 -16.52
CA ASN A 6 0.94 -25.31 -15.71
C ASN A 6 -0.16 -26.27 -15.23
N LEU A 7 -1.34 -25.74 -14.84
CA LEU A 7 -2.51 -26.56 -14.51
C LEU A 7 -3.02 -27.36 -15.71
N GLU A 8 -3.07 -26.75 -16.90
CA GLU A 8 -3.46 -27.43 -18.12
C GLU A 8 -2.48 -28.55 -18.51
N GLU A 9 -1.17 -28.32 -18.34
CA GLU A 9 -0.13 -29.32 -18.58
C GLU A 9 -0.24 -30.50 -17.60
N VAL A 10 -0.46 -30.22 -16.31
CA VAL A 10 -0.72 -31.26 -15.30
C VAL A 10 -1.96 -32.07 -15.66
N GLN A 11 -3.05 -31.43 -16.07
CA GLN A 11 -4.28 -32.11 -16.46
C GLN A 11 -4.11 -33.02 -17.69
N LYS A 12 -3.34 -32.58 -18.70
CA LYS A 12 -3.01 -33.40 -19.88
C LYS A 12 -2.21 -34.65 -19.50
N VAL A 13 -1.25 -34.51 -18.59
CA VAL A 13 -0.44 -35.65 -18.11
C VAL A 13 -1.30 -36.62 -17.30
N LEU A 14 -2.19 -36.13 -16.44
CA LEU A 14 -3.13 -36.98 -15.68
C LEU A 14 -4.02 -37.82 -16.60
N LEU A 15 -4.61 -37.20 -17.63
CA LEU A 15 -5.43 -37.93 -18.62
C LEU A 15 -4.62 -38.99 -19.37
N LEU A 16 -3.36 -38.68 -19.71
CA LEU A 16 -2.47 -39.64 -20.35
C LEU A 16 -2.15 -40.81 -19.41
N MET A 17 -1.86 -40.56 -18.14
CA MET A 17 -1.57 -41.57 -17.13
C MET A 17 -2.76 -42.52 -16.92
N GLN A 18 -3.98 -41.98 -16.87
CA GLN A 18 -5.22 -42.75 -16.80
C GLN A 18 -5.41 -43.62 -18.05
N SER A 19 -5.21 -43.05 -19.24
CA SER A 19 -5.36 -43.78 -20.51
C SER A 19 -4.38 -44.96 -20.67
N ARG A 20 -3.23 -44.91 -19.97
CA ARG A 20 -2.17 -45.91 -20.01
C ARG A 20 -2.18 -46.87 -18.82
N GLY A 21 -3.14 -46.73 -17.90
CA GLY A 21 -3.26 -47.57 -16.71
C GLY A 21 -2.10 -47.41 -15.72
N ILE A 22 -1.44 -46.24 -15.70
CA ILE A 22 -0.33 -45.94 -14.78
C ILE A 22 -0.87 -45.64 -13.37
N ILE A 23 -2.08 -45.09 -13.29
CA ILE A 23 -2.78 -44.77 -12.05
C ILE A 23 -3.93 -45.78 -11.84
N PRO A 24 -4.09 -46.39 -10.65
CA PRO A 24 -5.26 -47.21 -10.30
C PRO A 24 -6.53 -46.36 -10.19
N SER A 25 -7.71 -46.91 -10.49
CA SER A 25 -8.99 -46.18 -10.45
C SER A 25 -9.39 -45.57 -9.09
N ASP A 26 -8.74 -45.97 -7.98
CA ASP A 26 -9.05 -45.58 -6.60
C ASP A 26 -7.90 -44.80 -5.90
N SER A 27 -7.04 -44.11 -6.66
CA SER A 27 -5.92 -43.34 -6.10
C SER A 27 -6.33 -42.02 -5.45
N ASN A 28 -5.52 -41.57 -4.48
CA ASN A 28 -5.65 -40.24 -3.89
C ASN A 28 -5.29 -39.17 -4.95
N HIS A 29 -6.19 -38.22 -5.18
CA HIS A 29 -6.02 -37.11 -6.12
C HIS A 29 -4.71 -36.33 -5.91
N ASP A 30 -4.25 -36.18 -4.65
CA ASP A 30 -2.98 -35.50 -4.36
C ASP A 30 -1.76 -36.33 -4.77
N SER A 31 -1.85 -37.65 -4.66
CA SER A 31 -0.80 -38.57 -5.13
C SER A 31 -0.70 -38.53 -6.65
N ASP A 32 -1.83 -38.53 -7.35
CA ASP A 32 -1.85 -38.48 -8.81
C ASP A 32 -1.26 -37.17 -9.32
N ARG A 33 -1.63 -36.06 -8.69
CA ARG A 33 -1.09 -34.74 -9.00
C ARG A 33 0.41 -34.67 -8.74
N PHE A 34 0.90 -35.25 -7.66
CA PHE A 34 2.33 -35.32 -7.36
C PHE A 34 3.10 -36.09 -8.45
N ILE A 35 2.60 -37.26 -8.86
CA ILE A 35 3.25 -38.06 -9.90
C ILE A 35 3.19 -37.35 -11.27
N ALA A 36 2.09 -36.66 -11.59
CA ALA A 36 1.99 -35.87 -12.81
C ALA A 36 3.03 -34.74 -12.85
N ASN A 37 3.25 -34.04 -11.73
CA ASN A 37 4.30 -33.02 -11.60
C ASN A 37 5.70 -33.63 -11.75
N LEU A 38 5.95 -34.82 -11.19
CA LEU A 38 7.22 -35.51 -11.38
C LEU A 38 7.49 -35.89 -12.84
N ILE A 39 6.45 -36.32 -13.58
CA ILE A 39 6.55 -36.62 -15.02
C ILE A 39 6.87 -35.35 -15.82
N LEU A 40 6.21 -34.23 -15.50
CA LEU A 40 6.50 -32.94 -16.13
C LEU A 40 7.95 -32.50 -15.87
N LEU A 41 8.45 -32.67 -14.65
CA LEU A 41 9.85 -32.40 -14.32
C LEU A 41 10.82 -33.24 -15.17
N LEU A 42 10.50 -34.51 -15.43
CA LEU A 42 11.33 -35.37 -16.29
C LEU A 42 11.33 -34.93 -17.76
N LEU A 43 10.19 -34.40 -18.23
CA LEU A 43 10.01 -33.88 -19.59
C LEU A 43 10.76 -32.56 -19.82
N GLN A 44 10.98 -31.75 -18.78
CA GLN A 44 11.70 -30.47 -18.91
C GLN A 44 13.17 -30.67 -19.29
N PRO A 45 13.74 -29.87 -20.22
CA PRO A 45 15.16 -29.95 -20.57
C PRO A 45 16.06 -29.76 -19.33
N CYS A 46 17.08 -30.60 -19.17
CA CYS A 46 18.05 -30.49 -18.07
C CYS A 46 19.44 -30.76 -18.63
N GLY A 47 20.11 -29.72 -19.13
CA GLY A 47 21.39 -29.84 -19.84
C GLY A 47 21.32 -30.84 -21.00
N GLU A 48 22.35 -31.69 -21.11
CA GLU A 48 22.45 -32.74 -22.15
C GLU A 48 21.79 -34.08 -21.74
N LEU A 49 21.01 -34.10 -20.64
CA LEU A 49 20.41 -35.34 -20.14
C LEU A 49 19.15 -35.71 -20.94
N GLY A 50 19.25 -36.81 -21.71
CA GLY A 50 18.12 -37.44 -22.37
C GLY A 50 17.16 -38.15 -21.39
N MET A 51 15.94 -38.43 -21.86
CA MET A 51 14.85 -39.00 -21.05
C MET A 51 15.21 -40.33 -20.37
N ASP A 52 15.89 -41.23 -21.09
CA ASP A 52 16.30 -42.53 -20.54
C ASP A 52 17.33 -42.40 -19.42
N LYS A 53 18.27 -41.45 -19.57
CA LYS A 53 19.28 -41.16 -18.53
C LYS A 53 18.64 -40.56 -17.29
N LYS A 54 17.70 -39.62 -17.46
CA LYS A 54 16.95 -39.04 -16.33
C LYS A 54 16.16 -40.10 -15.57
N ARG A 55 15.44 -40.97 -16.28
CA ARG A 55 14.71 -42.09 -15.67
C ARG A 55 15.64 -43.02 -14.90
N HIS A 56 16.81 -43.35 -15.46
CA HIS A 56 17.79 -44.21 -14.79
C HIS A 56 18.31 -43.59 -13.49
N LEU A 57 18.63 -42.29 -13.51
CA LEU A 57 19.09 -41.57 -12.32
C LEU A 57 18.01 -41.51 -11.23
N VAL A 58 16.75 -41.23 -11.59
CA VAL A 58 15.66 -41.27 -10.61
C VAL A 58 15.55 -42.68 -10.01
N PHE A 59 15.60 -43.73 -10.83
CA PHE A 59 15.52 -45.10 -10.31
C PHE A 59 16.71 -45.47 -9.41
N GLU A 60 17.92 -45.03 -9.73
CA GLU A 60 19.15 -45.34 -8.98
C GLU A 60 19.22 -44.60 -7.64
N TYR A 61 18.83 -43.32 -7.63
CA TYR A 61 19.04 -42.43 -6.48
C TYR A 61 17.79 -42.21 -5.63
N LEU A 62 16.57 -42.34 -6.18
CA LEU A 62 15.33 -42.16 -5.40
C LEU A 62 15.26 -43.05 -4.15
N PRO A 63 15.69 -44.33 -4.17
CA PRO A 63 15.72 -45.15 -2.95
C PRO A 63 16.72 -44.65 -1.88
N ARG A 64 17.70 -43.82 -2.26
CA ARG A 64 18.68 -43.22 -1.34
C ARG A 64 18.19 -41.90 -0.74
N ILE A 65 17.14 -41.31 -1.32
CA ILE A 65 16.49 -40.10 -0.82
C ILE A 65 15.50 -40.52 0.27
N SER A 66 15.92 -40.39 1.53
CA SER A 66 15.08 -40.71 2.68
C SER A 66 14.17 -39.53 3.03
N SER A 67 13.09 -39.79 3.79
CA SER A 67 12.25 -38.72 4.34
C SER A 67 13.04 -37.78 5.23
N VAL A 68 13.97 -38.31 6.03
CA VAL A 68 14.87 -37.52 6.89
C VAL A 68 15.71 -36.57 6.05
N PHE A 69 16.26 -37.04 4.94
CA PHE A 69 17.00 -36.17 4.02
C PHE A 69 16.12 -35.08 3.39
N LEU A 70 14.87 -35.39 3.05
CA LEU A 70 13.94 -34.39 2.51
C LEU A 70 13.53 -33.35 3.55
N GLU A 71 13.38 -33.75 4.81
CA GLU A 71 13.12 -32.84 5.94
C GLU A 71 14.33 -31.94 6.17
N GLU A 72 15.54 -32.49 6.25
CA GLU A 72 16.80 -31.74 6.35
C GLU A 72 16.97 -30.76 5.17
N ALA A 73 16.71 -31.21 3.94
CA ALA A 73 16.78 -30.38 2.75
C ALA A 73 15.73 -29.27 2.74
N SER A 74 14.52 -29.52 3.26
CA SER A 74 13.48 -28.49 3.33
C SER A 74 13.84 -27.40 4.34
N VAL A 75 14.47 -27.76 5.46
CA VAL A 75 15.04 -26.82 6.43
C VAL A 75 16.18 -26.03 5.79
N TRP A 76 17.10 -26.69 5.10
CA TRP A 76 18.22 -26.04 4.39
C TRP A 76 17.77 -25.04 3.32
N LEU A 77 16.84 -25.45 2.45
CA LEU A 77 16.29 -24.59 1.40
C LEU A 77 15.46 -23.42 1.96
N SER A 78 14.94 -23.57 3.18
CA SER A 78 14.27 -22.48 3.91
C SER A 78 15.24 -21.60 4.72
N GLN A 79 16.50 -22.02 4.86
CA GLN A 79 17.55 -21.39 5.68
C GLN A 79 18.68 -20.73 4.86
N GLU A 80 18.55 -20.60 3.53
CA GLU A 80 19.57 -19.92 2.71
C GLU A 80 19.63 -18.42 3.02
N GLY A 81 20.40 -18.12 4.08
CA GLY A 81 20.60 -16.82 4.67
C GLY A 81 21.45 -16.84 5.95
N CYS A 82 22.24 -17.89 6.24
CA CYS A 82 23.32 -17.83 7.24
C CYS A 82 24.39 -18.90 6.95
N GLN A 83 25.65 -18.47 6.85
CA GLN A 83 26.83 -19.32 6.71
C GLN A 83 27.49 -19.52 8.10
N GLN A 84 27.99 -20.74 8.34
CA GLN A 84 28.86 -21.20 9.45
C GLN A 84 28.13 -21.50 10.77
N ASP A 85 28.41 -22.55 11.55
CA ASP A 85 29.49 -23.54 11.55
C ASP A 85 29.04 -24.79 12.33
N TYR A 86 29.72 -25.91 12.09
CA TYR A 86 29.49 -27.23 12.71
C TYR A 86 29.70 -27.26 14.24
N ASP A 87 28.82 -27.91 15.01
CA ASP A 87 29.17 -29.12 15.78
C ASP A 87 27.95 -29.83 16.44
N LYS A 88 28.15 -31.12 16.69
CA LYS A 88 27.20 -32.19 17.04
C LYS A 88 26.39 -32.00 18.33
N ASN A 89 25.12 -32.42 18.31
CA ASN A 89 24.67 -33.67 18.97
C ASN A 89 23.15 -33.86 18.84
N ILE A 90 22.76 -34.98 18.26
CA ILE A 90 21.37 -35.46 18.15
C ILE A 90 21.00 -36.26 19.40
N SER A 91 19.87 -35.95 20.02
CA SER A 91 18.99 -36.94 20.68
C SER A 91 17.58 -36.39 20.91
N PRO A 92 16.56 -37.27 20.99
CA PRO A 92 15.33 -37.13 20.21
C PRO A 92 14.23 -36.38 20.96
N LEU A 93 13.54 -35.49 20.24
CA LEU A 93 12.35 -34.83 20.76
C LEU A 93 11.20 -35.84 20.83
N HIS A 94 10.82 -36.18 22.06
CA HIS A 94 9.56 -36.83 22.36
C HIS A 94 8.46 -35.80 22.06
N CYS A 95 7.56 -36.13 21.13
CA CYS A 95 6.30 -35.41 20.96
C CYS A 95 5.52 -35.50 22.27
N ASP A 96 5.28 -34.37 22.92
CA ASP A 96 3.92 -33.93 23.24
C ASP A 96 3.89 -32.54 23.86
N GLU A 97 2.88 -31.79 23.41
CA GLU A 97 2.22 -30.66 24.06
C GLU A 97 2.83 -29.23 24.00
N LYS A 98 2.01 -28.39 23.36
CA LYS A 98 1.94 -26.92 23.36
C LYS A 98 3.06 -26.19 22.61
N ILE A 99 2.75 -25.88 21.36
CA ILE A 99 3.40 -24.80 20.60
C ILE A 99 3.19 -23.51 21.40
N ASP A 100 4.19 -23.17 22.20
CA ASP A 100 4.34 -21.86 22.78
C ASP A 100 4.77 -20.92 21.65
N PHE A 101 3.90 -20.01 21.25
CA PHE A 101 4.15 -19.00 20.21
C PHE A 101 5.22 -17.96 20.62
N SER A 102 5.91 -18.17 21.74
CA SER A 102 6.85 -17.24 22.35
C SER A 102 8.26 -17.27 21.74
N SER A 103 8.64 -18.32 20.99
CA SER A 103 10.03 -18.51 20.50
C SER A 103 10.28 -18.16 19.03
N LEU A 104 9.26 -17.69 18.29
CA LEU A 104 9.39 -17.17 16.92
C LEU A 104 9.71 -15.66 16.89
N GLN A 105 10.60 -15.20 17.78
CA GLN A 105 11.26 -13.91 17.61
C GLN A 105 12.42 -14.06 16.62
N THR A 106 12.11 -14.41 15.38
CA THR A 106 12.95 -14.01 14.25
C THR A 106 12.84 -12.49 14.15
N ASP A 107 13.95 -11.79 13.92
CA ASP A 107 14.00 -10.33 13.77
C ASP A 107 13.13 -9.88 12.58
N PHE A 108 11.83 -9.67 12.81
CA PHE A 108 10.89 -9.07 11.86
C PHE A 108 11.18 -7.59 11.61
N GLY A 109 12.15 -6.99 12.32
CA GLY A 109 12.44 -5.56 12.28
C GLY A 109 12.93 -5.06 10.91
N ASP A 110 13.56 -5.93 10.11
CA ASP A 110 14.14 -5.54 8.81
C ASP A 110 13.35 -6.04 7.59
N MET A 111 12.25 -6.78 7.79
CA MET A 111 11.42 -7.29 6.68
C MET A 111 10.26 -6.34 6.37
N ALA A 112 10.10 -5.93 5.11
CA ALA A 112 8.93 -5.17 4.68
C ALA A 112 7.69 -6.08 4.70
N VAL A 113 6.72 -5.78 5.57
CA VAL A 113 5.49 -6.55 5.72
C VAL A 113 4.29 -5.63 5.53
N VAL A 114 3.34 -6.09 4.72
CA VAL A 114 2.10 -5.37 4.39
C VAL A 114 0.91 -6.22 4.82
N GLY A 115 0.00 -5.62 5.58
CA GLY A 115 -1.27 -6.24 5.95
C GLY A 115 -2.28 -6.25 4.80
N LEU A 116 -3.18 -7.25 4.79
CA LEU A 116 -4.21 -7.37 3.75
C LEU A 116 -5.16 -6.17 3.70
N ASP A 117 -5.51 -5.58 4.85
CA ASP A 117 -6.36 -4.38 4.92
C ASP A 117 -5.68 -3.20 4.19
N ALA A 118 -4.39 -2.98 4.42
CA ALA A 118 -3.64 -1.93 3.72
C ALA A 118 -3.61 -2.17 2.21
N MET A 119 -3.42 -3.43 1.77
CA MET A 119 -3.52 -3.76 0.34
C MET A 119 -4.91 -3.49 -0.26
N GLN A 120 -5.97 -3.79 0.49
CA GLN A 120 -7.33 -3.60 -0.01
C GLN A 120 -7.67 -2.12 -0.14
N ARG A 121 -7.23 -1.30 0.81
CA ARG A 121 -7.48 0.15 0.81
C ARG A 121 -6.63 0.90 -0.21
N ALA A 122 -5.39 0.48 -0.42
CA ALA A 122 -4.50 1.00 -1.45
C ALA A 122 -5.04 0.84 -2.89
N ASN A 123 -6.05 0.01 -3.14
CA ASN A 123 -6.53 -0.29 -4.49
C ASN A 123 -7.10 0.95 -5.21
N SER A 124 -7.83 1.82 -4.52
CA SER A 124 -8.38 3.04 -5.14
C SER A 124 -7.25 3.97 -5.57
N THR A 125 -6.26 4.16 -4.70
CA THR A 125 -5.04 4.94 -4.99
C THR A 125 -4.29 4.37 -6.18
N LEU A 126 -4.10 3.05 -6.23
CA LEU A 126 -3.43 2.38 -7.36
C LEU A 126 -4.21 2.50 -8.67
N GLU A 127 -5.54 2.41 -8.62
CA GLU A 127 -6.38 2.58 -9.80
C GLU A 127 -6.25 4.01 -10.34
N ASP A 128 -6.39 5.01 -9.48
CA ASP A 128 -6.21 6.41 -9.85
C ASP A 128 -4.79 6.66 -10.40
N PHE A 129 -3.76 6.20 -9.70
CA PHE A 129 -2.38 6.29 -10.16
C PHE A 129 -2.22 5.70 -11.57
N CYS A 130 -2.76 4.50 -11.83
CA CYS A 130 -2.69 3.89 -13.16
C CYS A 130 -3.40 4.74 -14.22
N ARG A 131 -4.57 5.30 -13.91
CA ARG A 131 -5.35 6.12 -14.87
C ARG A 131 -4.72 7.50 -15.11
N SER A 132 -4.06 8.05 -14.10
CA SER A 132 -3.55 9.43 -14.10
C SER A 132 -2.07 9.51 -14.51
N TYR A 133 -1.24 8.53 -14.14
CA TYR A 133 0.21 8.57 -14.37
C TYR A 133 0.68 7.76 -15.58
N TYR A 134 0.00 6.67 -15.97
CA TYR A 134 0.50 5.80 -17.06
C TYR A 134 0.69 6.54 -18.39
N MET A 135 -0.11 7.58 -18.65
CA MET A 135 0.04 8.40 -19.86
C MET A 135 1.38 9.14 -19.94
N PHE A 136 2.00 9.48 -18.80
CA PHE A 136 3.34 10.08 -18.73
C PHE A 136 4.46 9.04 -18.93
N HIS A 137 4.09 7.76 -18.96
CA HIS A 137 4.96 6.61 -19.16
C HIS A 137 4.68 5.89 -20.48
N GLU A 138 3.90 6.48 -21.39
CA GLU A 138 3.51 5.81 -22.65
C GLU A 138 2.86 4.42 -22.42
N LEU A 139 2.25 4.22 -21.25
CA LEU A 139 1.56 2.99 -20.89
C LEU A 139 0.06 3.17 -21.12
N ASP A 140 -0.59 2.10 -21.59
CA ASP A 140 -2.04 2.07 -21.80
C ASP A 140 -2.71 1.29 -20.67
N VAL A 141 -3.56 1.99 -19.90
CA VAL A 141 -4.36 1.42 -18.81
C VAL A 141 -5.35 0.37 -19.29
N ASN A 142 -5.78 0.43 -20.56
CA ASN A 142 -6.71 -0.56 -21.12
C ASN A 142 -6.02 -1.87 -21.53
N ARG A 143 -4.69 -1.94 -21.41
CA ARG A 143 -3.91 -3.14 -21.71
C ARG A 143 -3.51 -3.84 -20.41
N PRO A 144 -4.09 -5.02 -20.11
CA PRO A 144 -3.77 -5.74 -18.89
C PRO A 144 -2.27 -5.99 -18.71
N GLN A 145 -1.52 -6.18 -19.80
CA GLN A 145 -0.07 -6.39 -19.73
C GLN A 145 0.68 -5.17 -19.17
N SER A 146 0.21 -3.95 -19.45
CA SER A 146 0.82 -2.71 -18.90
C SER A 146 0.64 -2.66 -17.39
N ILE A 147 -0.57 -2.99 -16.91
CA ILE A 147 -0.90 -2.99 -15.49
C ILE A 147 -0.15 -4.11 -14.76
N PHE A 148 -0.40 -5.37 -15.14
CA PHE A 148 0.07 -6.53 -14.37
C PHE A 148 1.60 -6.69 -14.37
N ARG A 149 2.32 -6.05 -15.30
CA ARG A 149 3.78 -6.09 -15.33
C ARG A 149 4.42 -5.36 -14.14
N TYR A 150 3.85 -4.22 -13.75
CA TYR A 150 4.44 -3.36 -12.71
C TYR A 150 3.64 -3.39 -11.40
N LEU A 151 2.38 -3.83 -11.47
CA LEU A 151 1.46 -3.89 -10.34
C LEU A 151 2.05 -4.55 -9.07
N PRO A 152 2.82 -5.66 -9.11
CA PRO A 152 3.31 -6.26 -7.87
C PRO A 152 4.18 -5.31 -7.02
N VAL A 153 5.07 -4.54 -7.66
CA VAL A 153 5.96 -3.60 -6.97
C VAL A 153 5.21 -2.34 -6.55
N LEU A 154 4.40 -1.79 -7.46
CA LEU A 154 3.61 -0.59 -7.18
C LEU A 154 2.61 -0.85 -6.05
N SER A 155 1.86 -1.96 -6.13
CA SER A 155 0.88 -2.34 -5.13
C SER A 155 1.52 -2.60 -3.78
N PHE A 156 2.63 -3.33 -3.73
CA PHE A 156 3.33 -3.56 -2.48
C PHE A 156 3.81 -2.24 -1.84
N THR A 157 4.40 -1.35 -2.65
CA THR A 157 4.93 -0.08 -2.17
C THR A 157 3.83 0.83 -1.63
N GLU A 158 2.77 1.03 -2.41
CA GLU A 158 1.61 1.84 -2.01
C GLU A 158 0.98 1.30 -0.74
N SER A 159 0.74 -0.01 -0.69
CA SER A 159 0.15 -0.64 0.49
C SER A 159 1.05 -0.53 1.73
N PHE A 160 2.37 -0.50 1.54
CA PHE A 160 3.31 -0.29 2.64
C PHE A 160 3.25 1.15 3.15
N ILE A 161 3.24 2.14 2.25
CA ILE A 161 3.11 3.56 2.60
C ILE A 161 1.77 3.83 3.29
N TYR A 162 0.66 3.36 2.72
CA TYR A 162 -0.68 3.48 3.30
C TYR A 162 -0.75 2.91 4.73
N GLN A 163 -0.07 1.79 4.98
CA GLN A 163 -0.01 1.21 6.32
C GLN A 163 0.72 2.13 7.30
N LEU A 164 1.77 2.83 6.86
CA LEU A 164 2.49 3.81 7.67
C LEU A 164 1.66 5.08 7.90
N ASP A 165 0.93 5.57 6.90
CA ASP A 165 -0.01 6.69 7.04
C ASP A 165 -1.06 6.38 8.11
N SER A 166 -1.70 5.21 8.01
CA SER A 166 -2.66 4.73 9.00
C SER A 166 -2.07 4.59 10.41
N LEU A 167 -0.77 4.31 10.53
CA LEU A 167 -0.08 4.27 11.83
C LEU A 167 0.22 5.68 12.35
N ASN A 168 0.57 6.61 11.47
CA ASN A 168 0.83 8.00 11.78
C ASN A 168 -0.44 8.70 12.32
N GLU A 169 -1.59 8.53 11.67
CA GLU A 169 -2.90 9.04 12.12
C GLU A 169 -3.30 8.46 13.49
N LYS A 170 -3.01 7.18 13.73
CA LYS A 170 -3.26 6.55 15.05
C LYS A 170 -2.42 7.14 16.17
N ILE A 171 -1.20 7.60 15.86
CA ILE A 171 -0.34 8.29 16.84
C ILE A 171 -0.98 9.62 17.25
N LEU A 172 -1.59 10.36 16.32
CA LEU A 172 -2.29 11.62 16.60
C LEU A 172 -3.48 11.44 17.55
N ASN A 173 -4.15 10.29 17.47
CA ASN A 173 -5.34 9.98 18.25
C ASN A 173 -5.06 9.26 19.58
N MET A 174 -3.81 8.92 19.87
CA MET A 174 -3.42 8.26 21.12
C MET A 174 -3.25 9.28 22.27
N PRO A 175 -3.83 9.04 23.46
CA PRO A 175 -3.54 9.86 24.62
C PRO A 175 -2.08 9.65 25.07
N ASP A 176 -1.38 10.74 25.42
CA ASP A 176 0.02 10.73 25.91
C ASP A 176 0.27 9.71 27.05
N SER A 177 -0.76 9.37 27.83
CA SER A 177 -0.66 8.38 28.92
C SER A 177 -0.46 6.95 28.43
N VAL A 178 -0.82 6.60 27.19
CA VAL A 178 -0.68 5.21 26.67
C VAL A 178 0.73 4.95 26.16
N LEU A 179 1.44 5.99 25.71
CA LEU A 179 2.86 5.89 25.31
C LEU A 179 3.82 5.63 26.48
N THR A 180 3.33 5.70 27.72
CA THR A 180 4.11 5.51 28.96
C THR A 180 3.73 4.27 29.78
N VAL A 181 2.74 3.48 29.36
CA VAL A 181 2.34 2.26 30.11
C VAL A 181 3.19 1.07 29.68
N GLN A 182 4.27 0.88 30.42
CA GLN A 182 4.92 -0.42 30.58
C GLN A 182 4.02 -1.32 31.46
N GLU A 183 3.80 -2.55 30.98
CA GLU A 183 3.34 -3.73 31.72
C GLU A 183 1.94 -3.72 32.34
N LYS A 184 0.99 -4.45 31.71
CA LYS A 184 0.09 -5.37 32.44
C LYS A 184 -0.63 -6.38 31.53
N GLY A 185 -0.28 -7.65 31.81
CA GLY A 185 -0.72 -8.90 31.20
C GLY A 185 -2.18 -9.00 30.78
N SER A 186 -2.45 -9.08 29.47
CA SER A 186 -3.66 -9.72 28.92
C SER A 186 -3.47 -10.06 27.44
N LEU A 187 -4.24 -11.02 26.92
CA LEU A 187 -4.17 -11.55 25.53
C LEU A 187 -4.22 -10.47 24.42
N ALA A 188 -4.67 -9.24 24.72
CA ALA A 188 -4.57 -8.09 23.83
C ALA A 188 -3.10 -7.65 23.57
N GLU A 189 -2.14 -8.04 24.42
CA GLU A 189 -0.74 -7.63 24.41
C GLU A 189 0.03 -8.02 23.15
N ALA A 190 -0.32 -9.11 22.45
CA ALA A 190 0.42 -9.48 21.24
C ALA A 190 0.20 -8.48 20.10
N ASN A 191 -1.06 -8.07 19.87
CA ASN A 191 -1.41 -7.04 18.90
C ASN A 191 -0.91 -5.67 19.34
N TRP A 192 -1.02 -5.32 20.62
CA TRP A 192 -0.50 -4.06 21.15
C TRP A 192 1.03 -3.99 21.11
N SER A 193 1.73 -5.10 21.35
CA SER A 193 3.19 -5.20 21.24
C SER A 193 3.66 -5.01 19.80
N TYR A 194 2.96 -5.60 18.83
CA TYR A 194 3.25 -5.38 17.41
C TYR A 194 2.99 -3.93 17.00
N VAL A 195 1.82 -3.36 17.34
CA VAL A 195 1.49 -1.96 17.07
C VAL A 195 2.49 -1.02 17.73
N PHE A 196 2.91 -1.28 18.96
CA PHE A 196 3.90 -0.47 19.67
C PHE A 196 5.28 -0.54 19.00
N LYS A 197 5.73 -1.74 18.59
CA LYS A 197 6.97 -1.90 17.81
C LYS A 197 6.89 -1.18 16.47
N SER A 198 5.77 -1.27 15.76
CA SER A 198 5.56 -0.55 14.49
C SER A 198 5.54 0.97 14.69
N MET A 199 4.93 1.46 15.77
CA MET A 199 4.96 2.89 16.13
C MET A 199 6.37 3.36 16.50
N GLN A 200 7.18 2.51 17.13
CA GLN A 200 8.57 2.82 17.42
C GLN A 200 9.43 2.84 16.14
N ALA A 201 9.20 1.90 15.22
CA ALA A 201 9.84 1.89 13.90
C ALA A 201 9.49 3.16 13.10
N LEU A 202 8.21 3.57 13.09
CA LEU A 202 7.76 4.80 12.43
C LEU A 202 8.45 6.07 12.97
N LYS A 203 8.85 6.08 14.25
CA LYS A 203 9.56 7.22 14.85
C LYS A 203 11.06 7.24 14.57
N THR A 204 11.65 6.14 14.12
CA THR A 204 13.11 6.00 14.00
C THR A 204 13.56 5.94 12.55
N ASP A 205 13.00 5.01 11.78
CA ASP A 205 13.34 4.78 10.37
C ASP A 205 12.20 3.98 9.69
N PRO A 206 11.07 4.64 9.36
CA PRO A 206 9.87 3.97 8.85
C PRO A 206 10.12 3.23 7.54
N PHE A 207 10.97 3.79 6.68
CA PHE A 207 11.17 3.30 5.33
C PHE A 207 12.29 2.27 5.20
N ARG A 208 13.12 2.05 6.22
CA ARG A 208 14.20 1.05 6.19
C ARG A 208 13.83 -0.30 5.58
N PRO A 209 12.71 -0.96 5.96
CA PRO A 209 12.37 -2.24 5.37
C PRO A 209 12.11 -2.14 3.86
N LEU A 210 11.44 -1.09 3.41
CA LEU A 210 11.15 -0.84 2.00
C LEU A 210 12.42 -0.44 1.24
N VAL A 211 13.29 0.38 1.84
CA VAL A 211 14.62 0.75 1.32
C VAL A 211 15.46 -0.49 1.06
N LEU A 212 15.59 -1.39 2.04
CA LEU A 212 16.36 -2.63 1.89
C LEU A 212 15.79 -3.53 0.78
N LEU A 213 14.45 -3.58 0.66
CA LEU A 213 13.77 -4.31 -0.39
C LEU A 213 14.08 -3.73 -1.78
N LEU A 214 13.84 -2.44 -1.97
CA LEU A 214 14.06 -1.76 -3.25
C LEU A 214 15.53 -1.80 -3.66
N GLU A 215 16.47 -1.68 -2.72
CA GLU A 215 17.91 -1.80 -2.97
C GLU A 215 18.28 -3.20 -3.47
N ARG A 216 17.75 -4.25 -2.83
CA ARG A 216 17.96 -5.65 -3.25
C ARG A 216 17.49 -5.91 -4.69
N TYR A 217 16.41 -5.28 -5.11
CA TYR A 217 15.89 -5.39 -6.49
C TYR A 217 16.51 -4.41 -7.48
N GLY A 218 17.47 -3.56 -7.05
CA GLY A 218 18.08 -2.54 -7.91
C GLY A 218 17.11 -1.43 -8.34
N LEU A 219 16.04 -1.21 -7.56
CA LEU A 219 14.99 -0.23 -7.83
C LEU A 219 15.18 1.07 -7.05
N LEU A 220 16.02 1.06 -6.01
CA LEU A 220 16.23 2.24 -5.19
C LEU A 220 17.13 3.25 -5.91
N THR A 221 16.68 4.50 -5.97
CA THR A 221 17.42 5.64 -6.52
C THR A 221 17.53 6.74 -5.47
N GLU A 222 18.44 7.69 -5.67
CA GLU A 222 18.58 8.82 -4.75
C GLU A 222 17.29 9.66 -4.67
N ARG A 223 16.63 9.89 -5.82
CA ARG A 223 15.33 10.57 -5.83
C ARG A 223 14.25 9.85 -5.04
N ILE A 224 14.22 8.51 -5.05
CA ILE A 224 13.28 7.76 -4.22
C ILE A 224 13.62 7.92 -2.72
N ARG A 225 14.90 7.97 -2.34
CA ARG A 225 15.31 8.26 -0.95
C ARG A 225 14.91 9.69 -0.54
N GLU A 226 15.04 10.66 -1.44
CA GLU A 226 14.58 12.03 -1.22
C GLU A 226 13.06 12.07 -0.99
N GLU A 227 12.25 11.38 -1.80
CA GLU A 227 10.79 11.33 -1.58
C GLU A 227 10.39 10.60 -0.29
N PHE A 228 11.13 9.57 0.15
CA PHE A 228 10.93 9.00 1.49
C PHE A 228 11.22 10.01 2.60
N SER A 229 12.28 10.81 2.45
CA SER A 229 12.60 11.88 3.40
C SER A 229 11.50 12.96 3.43
N CYS A 230 10.92 13.27 2.27
CA CYS A 230 9.75 14.13 2.15
C CYS A 230 8.53 13.55 2.88
N GLY A 231 8.27 12.24 2.78
CA GLY A 231 7.19 11.57 3.53
C GLY A 231 7.39 11.64 5.04
N GLU A 232 8.61 11.42 5.52
CA GLU A 232 8.94 11.57 6.94
C GLU A 232 8.74 13.02 7.44
N GLU A 233 9.16 14.00 6.64
CA GLU A 233 8.94 15.43 6.91
C GLU A 233 7.44 15.75 6.96
N TYR A 234 6.65 15.24 6.00
CA TYR A 234 5.20 15.39 5.97
C TYR A 234 4.55 14.87 7.25
N TRP A 235 4.81 13.62 7.62
CA TRP A 235 4.24 13.04 8.84
C TRP A 235 4.63 13.81 10.11
N ALA A 236 5.86 14.35 10.16
CA ALA A 236 6.28 15.20 11.26
C ALA A 236 5.50 16.53 11.30
N LEU A 237 5.34 17.19 10.16
CA LEU A 237 4.55 18.42 10.04
C LEU A 237 3.09 18.17 10.40
N GLU A 238 2.49 17.12 9.85
CA GLU A 238 1.11 16.74 10.11
C GLU A 238 0.86 16.57 11.61
N ARG A 239 1.71 15.78 12.28
CA ARG A 239 1.61 15.58 13.73
C ARG A 239 1.73 16.90 14.49
N ASN A 240 2.69 17.74 14.12
CA ASN A 240 2.95 19.00 14.82
C ASN A 240 1.79 19.99 14.64
N LEU A 241 1.26 20.12 13.42
CA LEU A 241 0.18 21.02 13.05
C LEU A 241 -1.13 20.61 13.75
N CYS A 242 -1.50 19.33 13.70
CA CYS A 242 -2.69 18.83 14.37
C CYS A 242 -2.57 18.91 15.91
N CYS A 243 -1.39 18.65 16.48
CA CYS A 243 -1.15 18.89 17.91
C CYS A 243 -1.29 20.37 18.28
N ALA A 244 -0.78 21.28 17.43
CA ALA A 244 -0.88 22.72 17.63
C ALA A 244 -2.32 23.22 17.59
N LEU A 245 -3.15 22.68 16.68
CA LEU A 245 -4.59 22.94 16.62
C LEU A 245 -5.28 22.56 17.93
N MET A 246 -5.11 21.32 18.38
CA MET A 246 -5.71 20.83 19.63
C MET A 246 -5.26 21.61 20.86
N SER A 247 -4.00 22.06 20.87
CA SER A 247 -3.42 22.87 21.95
C SER A 247 -3.71 24.37 21.82
N LYS A 248 -4.45 24.80 20.79
CA LYS A 248 -4.73 26.20 20.45
C LYS A 248 -3.46 27.06 20.31
N LYS A 249 -2.33 26.46 19.92
CA LYS A 249 -1.06 27.16 19.66
C LYS A 249 -1.08 27.87 18.31
N GLU A 250 -0.14 28.80 18.10
CA GLU A 250 0.06 29.44 16.80
C GLU A 250 0.55 28.43 15.76
N ILE A 251 0.13 28.63 14.51
CA ILE A 251 0.47 27.78 13.36
C ILE A 251 1.14 28.66 12.31
N SER A 252 2.26 28.20 11.77
CA SER A 252 2.97 28.85 10.66
C SER A 252 2.28 28.52 9.34
N ILE A 253 2.10 29.53 8.49
CA ILE A 253 1.60 29.32 7.13
C ILE A 253 2.62 28.57 6.28
N GLU A 254 3.91 28.80 6.51
CA GLU A 254 5.01 28.13 5.81
C GLU A 254 4.96 26.61 6.05
N ASP A 255 4.77 26.18 7.30
CA ASP A 255 4.66 24.76 7.65
C ASP A 255 3.41 24.11 7.02
N VAL A 256 2.28 24.83 7.00
CA VAL A 256 1.03 24.36 6.36
C VAL A 256 1.21 24.19 4.85
N MET A 257 1.82 25.19 4.20
CA MET A 257 2.09 25.15 2.77
C MET A 257 3.12 24.08 2.42
N ARG A 258 4.10 23.82 3.30
CA ARG A 258 5.04 22.71 3.14
C ARG A 258 4.36 21.37 3.29
N ALA A 259 3.48 21.19 4.28
CA ALA A 259 2.78 19.94 4.51
C ALA A 259 1.92 19.53 3.30
N ILE A 260 1.08 20.44 2.79
CA ILE A 260 0.25 20.15 1.61
C ILE A 260 1.09 19.84 0.36
N GLN A 261 2.25 20.50 0.18
CA GLN A 261 3.17 20.21 -0.92
C GLN A 261 3.85 18.85 -0.79
N LEU A 262 3.93 18.28 0.41
CA LEU A 262 4.57 16.99 0.64
C LEU A 262 3.58 15.82 0.70
N LYS A 263 2.27 16.11 0.79
CA LYS A 263 1.22 15.12 1.02
C LYS A 263 1.21 13.98 -0.01
N SER A 264 1.36 14.29 -1.30
CA SER A 264 1.39 13.30 -2.40
C SER A 264 2.76 12.65 -2.65
N PHE A 265 3.62 12.50 -1.64
CA PHE A 265 4.96 11.91 -1.82
C PHE A 265 4.88 10.43 -2.25
N ASP A 266 3.84 9.72 -1.84
CA ASP A 266 3.50 8.35 -2.20
C ASP A 266 3.34 8.19 -3.73
N TYR A 267 2.54 9.05 -4.36
CA TYR A 267 2.39 9.13 -5.81
C TYR A 267 3.73 9.40 -6.52
N ARG A 268 4.56 10.27 -5.95
CA ARG A 268 5.90 10.54 -6.49
C ARG A 268 6.84 9.34 -6.38
N VAL A 269 6.80 8.61 -5.26
CA VAL A 269 7.54 7.35 -5.11
C VAL A 269 7.08 6.34 -6.17
N LEU A 270 5.76 6.15 -6.35
CA LEU A 270 5.22 5.25 -7.37
C LEU A 270 5.63 5.66 -8.79
N ASN A 271 5.60 6.96 -9.09
CA ASN A 271 6.01 7.52 -10.37
C ASN A 271 7.50 7.25 -10.67
N LEU A 272 8.37 7.53 -9.70
CA LEU A 272 9.81 7.26 -9.81
C LEU A 272 10.13 5.77 -9.93
N LEU A 273 9.42 4.93 -9.17
CA LEU A 273 9.54 3.48 -9.28
C LEU A 273 9.14 2.99 -10.68
N LEU A 274 8.08 3.56 -11.25
CA LEU A 274 7.64 3.20 -12.60
C LEU A 274 8.69 3.57 -13.66
N TYR A 275 9.34 4.73 -13.56
CA TYR A 275 10.49 5.07 -14.41
C TYR A 275 11.61 4.04 -14.28
N GLN A 276 11.98 3.68 -13.05
CA GLN A 276 13.05 2.72 -12.79
C GLN A 276 12.73 1.31 -13.29
N LEU A 277 11.50 0.83 -13.08
CA LEU A 277 11.01 -0.47 -13.56
C LEU A 277 11.00 -0.56 -15.08
N ARG A 278 10.83 0.58 -15.76
CA ARG A 278 10.87 0.68 -17.22
C ARG A 278 12.29 0.88 -17.78
N GLY A 279 13.25 1.20 -16.91
CA GLY A 279 14.61 1.55 -17.33
C GLY A 279 14.69 2.88 -18.07
N GLU A 280 13.77 3.80 -17.77
CA GLU A 280 13.69 5.11 -18.41
C GLU A 280 14.23 6.23 -17.53
N LYS A 281 14.66 7.32 -18.16
CA LYS A 281 15.08 8.52 -17.44
C LYS A 281 13.86 9.29 -16.99
N VAL A 282 13.91 9.80 -15.76
CA VAL A 282 12.87 10.67 -15.22
C VAL A 282 12.79 11.95 -16.06
N ASP A 283 11.58 12.28 -16.52
CA ASP A 283 11.30 13.51 -17.22
C ASP A 283 10.99 14.63 -16.20
N ASN A 284 11.89 15.62 -16.10
CA ASN A 284 11.74 16.70 -15.12
C ASN A 284 10.55 17.62 -15.44
N MET A 285 10.17 17.78 -16.71
CA MET A 285 9.00 18.57 -17.07
C MET A 285 7.72 17.87 -16.60
N HIS A 286 7.65 16.54 -16.77
CA HIS A 286 6.51 15.77 -16.24
C HIS A 286 6.43 15.87 -14.72
N MET A 287 7.56 15.75 -14.00
CA MET A 287 7.59 15.89 -12.54
C MET A 287 7.13 17.28 -12.08
N GLU A 288 7.56 18.35 -12.75
CA GLU A 288 7.17 19.72 -12.40
C GLU A 288 5.67 19.97 -12.64
N PHE A 289 5.15 19.49 -13.77
CA PHE A 289 3.71 19.54 -14.06
C PHE A 289 2.89 18.76 -13.04
N LEU A 290 3.26 17.51 -12.77
CA LEU A 290 2.55 16.64 -11.83
C LEU A 290 2.54 17.24 -10.42
N SER A 291 3.66 17.80 -9.95
CA SER A 291 3.71 18.49 -8.66
C SER A 291 2.72 19.67 -8.54
N ALA A 292 2.50 20.43 -9.62
CA ALA A 292 1.51 21.50 -9.62
C ALA A 292 0.06 20.96 -9.61
N SER A 293 -0.16 19.85 -10.31
CA SER A 293 -1.48 19.18 -10.35
C SER A 293 -1.81 18.49 -9.03
N GLU A 294 -0.87 17.73 -8.46
CA GLU A 294 -0.94 17.09 -7.15
C GLU A 294 -1.39 18.09 -6.08
N PHE A 295 -0.77 19.27 -6.01
CA PHE A 295 -1.18 20.31 -5.07
C PHE A 295 -2.67 20.69 -5.19
N LEU A 296 -3.19 20.83 -6.41
CA LEU A 296 -4.61 21.17 -6.63
C LEU A 296 -5.51 19.99 -6.23
N VAL A 297 -5.11 18.76 -6.54
CA VAL A 297 -5.85 17.55 -6.16
C VAL A 297 -5.93 17.44 -4.64
N GLU A 298 -4.81 17.60 -3.92
CA GLU A 298 -4.79 17.54 -2.45
C GLU A 298 -5.67 18.60 -1.80
N VAL A 299 -5.69 19.82 -2.36
CA VAL A 299 -6.60 20.88 -1.88
C VAL A 299 -8.06 20.52 -2.17
N ALA A 300 -8.35 19.87 -3.30
CA ALA A 300 -9.70 19.44 -3.63
C ALA A 300 -10.19 18.33 -2.69
N ASP A 301 -9.33 17.36 -2.38
CA ASP A 301 -9.61 16.27 -1.45
C ASP A 301 -9.81 16.80 -0.03
N ASP A 302 -8.92 17.68 0.47
CA ASP A 302 -9.11 18.35 1.76
C ASP A 302 -10.44 19.12 1.82
N LEU A 303 -10.86 19.78 0.74
CA LEU A 303 -12.16 20.48 0.73
C LEU A 303 -13.36 19.52 0.74
N PHE A 304 -13.20 18.32 0.19
CA PHE A 304 -14.21 17.28 0.18
C PHE A 304 -14.33 16.61 1.55
N ASP A 305 -13.20 16.26 2.17
CA ASP A 305 -13.11 15.52 3.45
C ASP A 305 -13.12 16.44 4.69
N TYR A 306 -13.27 17.75 4.49
CA TYR A 306 -13.15 18.79 5.54
C TYR A 306 -13.88 18.48 6.85
N GLU A 307 -15.12 18.00 6.78
CA GLU A 307 -15.91 17.70 7.98
C GLU A 307 -15.36 16.49 8.73
N ASP A 308 -14.98 15.43 8.01
CA ASP A 308 -14.45 14.19 8.57
C ASP A 308 -13.04 14.43 9.15
N ASP A 309 -12.18 15.19 8.47
CA ASP A 309 -10.86 15.56 8.98
C ASP A 309 -10.93 16.37 10.26
N VAL A 310 -11.89 17.30 10.36
CA VAL A 310 -12.15 18.04 11.59
C VAL A 310 -12.61 17.11 12.71
N LEU A 311 -13.37 16.06 12.43
CA LEU A 311 -13.80 15.09 13.45
C LEU A 311 -12.66 14.19 13.91
N GLU A 312 -11.80 13.76 12.99
CA GLU A 312 -10.72 12.79 13.23
C GLU A 312 -9.41 13.44 13.68
N ASN A 313 -9.33 14.77 13.68
CA ASN A 313 -8.11 15.53 13.94
C ASN A 313 -7.01 15.32 12.88
N ASN A 314 -7.41 15.07 11.64
CA ASN A 314 -6.47 14.92 10.53
C ASN A 314 -6.06 16.30 10.00
N PHE A 315 -4.94 16.33 9.28
CA PHE A 315 -4.50 17.55 8.61
C PHE A 315 -5.49 17.92 7.51
N ASN A 316 -5.78 19.22 7.40
CA ASN A 316 -6.64 19.74 6.35
C ASN A 316 -6.32 21.22 6.11
N ILE A 317 -6.07 21.62 4.87
CA ILE A 317 -5.60 22.96 4.55
C ILE A 317 -6.61 24.05 4.94
N LEU A 318 -7.91 23.83 4.74
CA LEU A 318 -8.93 24.82 5.11
C LEU A 318 -8.98 24.97 6.63
N ARG A 319 -8.90 23.86 7.37
CA ARG A 319 -8.84 23.84 8.83
C ARG A 319 -7.66 24.66 9.36
N MET A 320 -6.48 24.49 8.74
CA MET A 320 -5.29 25.28 9.08
C MET A 320 -5.46 26.77 8.75
N PHE A 321 -6.03 27.09 7.58
CA PHE A 321 -6.28 28.47 7.17
C PHE A 321 -7.27 29.16 8.13
N VAL A 322 -8.30 28.47 8.60
CA VAL A 322 -9.25 28.97 9.60
C VAL A 322 -8.54 29.30 10.90
N ARG A 323 -7.59 28.46 11.34
CA ARG A 323 -6.79 28.74 12.54
C ARG A 323 -5.89 29.97 12.40
N ILE A 324 -5.32 30.20 11.22
CA ILE A 324 -4.37 31.30 10.95
C ILE A 324 -5.10 32.62 10.71
N TYR A 325 -6.07 32.63 9.81
CA TYR A 325 -6.73 33.85 9.31
C TYR A 325 -8.09 34.13 9.94
N GLY A 326 -8.64 33.16 10.66
CA GLY A 326 -10.00 33.20 11.20
C GLY A 326 -11.08 32.80 10.19
N PRO A 327 -12.28 32.42 10.66
CA PRO A 327 -13.34 31.84 9.82
C PRO A 327 -13.80 32.72 8.66
N SER A 328 -13.78 34.05 8.83
CA SER A 328 -14.24 35.00 7.82
C SER A 328 -13.26 35.21 6.67
N THR A 329 -11.96 35.06 6.92
CA THR A 329 -10.90 35.44 5.97
C THR A 329 -10.25 34.21 5.33
N ALA A 330 -10.29 33.06 6.01
CA ALA A 330 -9.72 31.81 5.51
C ALA A 330 -10.21 31.40 4.11
N PRO A 331 -11.52 31.42 3.78
CA PRO A 331 -11.99 31.07 2.44
C PRO A 331 -11.39 31.94 1.33
N THR A 332 -11.27 33.25 1.59
CA THR A 332 -10.69 34.19 0.61
C THR A 332 -9.20 33.97 0.43
N MET A 333 -8.46 33.70 1.51
CA MET A 333 -7.03 33.40 1.42
C MET A 333 -6.77 32.08 0.70
N LEU A 334 -7.57 31.05 0.97
CA LEU A 334 -7.44 29.75 0.30
C LEU A 334 -7.78 29.87 -1.19
N ALA A 335 -8.85 30.58 -1.54
CA ALA A 335 -9.20 30.83 -2.94
C ALA A 335 -8.07 31.56 -3.70
N LYS A 336 -7.40 32.53 -3.06
CA LYS A 336 -6.23 33.18 -3.65
C LYS A 336 -5.08 32.20 -3.89
N CYS A 337 -4.79 31.33 -2.92
CA CYS A 337 -3.76 30.29 -3.05
C CYS A 337 -4.06 29.32 -4.20
N ILE A 338 -5.33 28.89 -4.32
CA ILE A 338 -5.81 28.04 -5.41
C ILE A 338 -5.59 28.74 -6.75
N SER A 339 -6.02 30.00 -6.90
CA SER A 339 -5.85 30.75 -8.16
C SER A 339 -4.38 30.92 -8.57
N GLU A 340 -3.47 31.12 -7.62
CA GLU A 340 -2.03 31.18 -7.91
C GLU A 340 -1.49 29.83 -8.39
N ALA A 341 -1.95 28.73 -7.81
CA ALA A 341 -1.58 27.37 -8.23
C ALA A 341 -2.19 27.00 -9.60
N GLU A 342 -3.43 27.40 -9.87
CA GLU A 342 -4.09 27.21 -11.18
C GLU A 342 -3.32 27.89 -12.31
N VAL A 343 -2.84 29.12 -12.10
CA VAL A 343 -2.00 29.82 -13.09
C VAL A 343 -0.73 29.03 -13.40
N LYS A 344 -0.05 28.53 -12.36
CA LYS A 344 1.16 27.70 -12.54
C LYS A 344 0.83 26.41 -13.30
N TYR A 345 -0.26 25.73 -12.92
CA TYR A 345 -0.73 24.52 -13.57
C TYR A 345 -1.03 24.77 -15.06
N GLU A 346 -1.78 25.82 -15.38
CA GLU A 346 -2.13 26.17 -16.77
C GLU A 346 -0.90 26.49 -17.62
N ASP A 347 0.08 27.19 -17.06
CA ASP A 347 1.30 27.52 -17.77
C ASP A 347 2.14 26.28 -18.05
N LEU A 348 2.27 25.36 -17.09
CA LEU A 348 2.95 24.07 -17.30
C LEU A 348 2.17 23.17 -18.29
N LEU A 349 0.84 23.14 -18.21
CA LEU A 349 -0.01 22.35 -19.10
C LEU A 349 0.15 22.74 -20.58
N LYS A 350 0.41 24.02 -20.87
CA LYS A 350 0.69 24.53 -22.23
C LYS A 350 2.06 24.09 -22.76
N THR A 351 2.98 23.73 -21.86
CA THR A 351 4.34 23.32 -22.23
C THR A 351 4.48 21.80 -22.43
N LEU A 352 3.51 21.02 -21.98
CA LEU A 352 3.44 19.58 -22.26
C LEU A 352 3.22 19.29 -23.74
N ASP A 353 3.53 18.06 -24.14
CA ASP A 353 3.10 17.55 -25.43
C ASP A 353 1.58 17.74 -25.61
N PRO A 354 1.11 18.26 -26.76
CA PRO A 354 -0.32 18.57 -26.96
C PRO A 354 -1.25 17.37 -26.78
N GLN A 355 -0.81 16.17 -27.16
CA GLN A 355 -1.63 14.96 -27.01
C GLN A 355 -1.69 14.52 -25.54
N LEU A 356 -0.56 14.60 -24.83
CA LEU A 356 -0.51 14.33 -23.39
C LEU A 356 -1.37 15.32 -22.60
N SER A 357 -1.26 16.61 -22.90
CA SER A 357 -2.07 17.69 -22.31
C SER A 357 -3.57 17.42 -22.48
N LEU A 358 -4.00 17.07 -23.70
CA LEU A 358 -5.40 16.73 -23.99
C LEU A 358 -5.86 15.47 -23.24
N ASN A 359 -5.02 14.45 -23.15
CA ASN A 359 -5.35 13.22 -22.43
C ASN A 359 -5.49 13.47 -20.93
N TYR A 360 -4.61 14.28 -20.36
CA TYR A 360 -4.65 14.62 -18.94
C TYR A 360 -5.89 15.44 -18.59
N GLN A 361 -6.26 16.42 -19.42
CA GLN A 361 -7.50 17.18 -19.25
C GLN A 361 -8.74 16.29 -19.26
N LYS A 362 -8.81 15.31 -20.18
CA LYS A 362 -9.92 14.33 -20.20
C LYS A 362 -9.96 13.50 -18.92
N ARG A 363 -8.81 13.07 -18.41
CA ARG A 363 -8.73 12.34 -17.13
C ARG A 363 -9.26 13.20 -15.97
N CYS A 364 -8.93 14.49 -15.93
CA CYS A 364 -9.45 15.42 -14.92
C CYS A 364 -10.98 15.55 -14.98
N GLU A 365 -11.54 15.62 -16.20
CA GLU A 365 -13.00 15.64 -16.40
C GLU A 365 -13.66 14.33 -15.94
N GLU A 366 -13.02 13.18 -16.18
CA GLU A 366 -13.49 11.87 -15.73
C GLU A 366 -13.48 11.78 -14.20
N ALA A 367 -12.38 12.18 -13.55
CA ALA A 367 -12.25 12.20 -12.10
C ALA A 367 -13.33 13.08 -11.45
N THR A 368 -13.58 14.26 -12.03
CA THR A 368 -14.61 15.19 -11.55
C THR A 368 -16.02 14.57 -11.62
N LYS A 369 -16.31 13.80 -12.67
CA LYS A 369 -17.58 13.09 -12.85
C LYS A 369 -17.72 11.90 -11.90
N GLU A 370 -16.65 11.14 -11.71
CA GLU A 370 -16.58 10.03 -10.74
C GLU A 370 -16.87 10.55 -9.31
N GLY A 371 -16.38 11.75 -8.97
CA GLY A 371 -16.70 12.47 -7.73
C GLY A 371 -18.10 13.10 -7.66
N GLY A 372 -18.99 12.79 -8.61
CA GLY A 372 -20.40 13.20 -8.59
C GLY A 372 -20.69 14.65 -9.02
N LYS A 373 -19.71 15.40 -9.55
CA LYS A 373 -19.90 16.78 -10.04
C LYS A 373 -20.01 16.84 -11.57
N MET A 374 -21.07 17.45 -12.07
CA MET A 374 -21.20 17.83 -13.48
C MET A 374 -20.72 19.28 -13.64
N SER A 375 -19.43 19.51 -13.93
CA SER A 375 -18.90 20.85 -14.21
C SER A 375 -18.65 21.04 -15.71
N GLU A 376 -18.80 22.29 -16.18
CA GLU A 376 -18.41 22.72 -17.53
C GLU A 376 -16.90 23.01 -17.64
N HIS A 377 -16.18 23.14 -16.52
CA HIS A 377 -14.73 23.35 -16.49
C HIS A 377 -13.97 22.04 -16.29
N ALA A 378 -12.84 21.89 -17.00
CA ALA A 378 -12.01 20.68 -16.99
C ALA A 378 -11.39 20.34 -15.63
N LEU A 379 -11.21 21.34 -14.74
CA LEU A 379 -10.76 21.18 -13.35
C LEU A 379 -11.93 21.10 -12.35
N GLY A 380 -13.17 21.09 -12.82
CA GLY A 380 -14.34 21.18 -11.95
C GLY A 380 -14.62 22.60 -11.46
N THR A 381 -15.47 22.69 -10.44
CA THR A 381 -15.80 23.94 -9.74
C THR A 381 -15.44 23.81 -8.28
N TRP A 382 -14.62 24.73 -7.77
CA TRP A 382 -14.27 24.82 -6.37
C TRP A 382 -15.51 25.15 -5.54
N ASN A 383 -15.86 24.23 -4.62
CA ASN A 383 -16.92 24.44 -3.65
C ASN A 383 -16.26 24.43 -2.28
N LEU A 384 -16.07 25.60 -1.68
CA LEU A 384 -15.58 25.66 -0.30
C LEU A 384 -16.70 25.25 0.65
N PRO A 385 -16.48 24.27 1.53
CA PRO A 385 -17.48 23.84 2.50
C PRO A 385 -17.76 24.94 3.53
N ALA A 386 -18.84 24.77 4.29
CA ALA A 386 -19.16 25.70 5.36
C ALA A 386 -18.08 25.64 6.44
N VAL A 387 -17.49 26.79 6.76
CA VAL A 387 -16.39 26.87 7.72
C VAL A 387 -16.86 26.49 9.12
N ILE A 388 -16.14 25.56 9.75
CA ILE A 388 -16.32 25.19 11.15
C ILE A 388 -15.49 26.14 12.02
N ALA A 389 -16.16 27.11 12.66
CA ALA A 389 -15.48 28.13 13.47
C ALA A 389 -15.04 27.63 14.85
N ASP A 390 -15.74 26.63 15.41
CA ASP A 390 -15.46 26.04 16.71
C ASP A 390 -15.50 24.52 16.60
N GLU A 391 -14.33 23.90 16.49
CA GLU A 391 -14.19 22.45 16.33
C GLU A 391 -14.61 21.68 17.60
N GLU A 392 -14.39 22.25 18.80
CA GLU A 392 -14.77 21.59 20.06
C GLU A 392 -16.30 21.48 20.16
N LEU A 393 -16.99 22.56 19.83
CA LEU A 393 -18.44 22.60 19.78
C LEU A 393 -18.99 21.71 18.65
N TYR A 394 -18.35 21.70 17.48
CA TYR A 394 -18.73 20.85 16.35
C TYR A 394 -18.63 19.35 16.71
N ARG A 395 -17.48 18.90 17.23
CA ARG A 395 -17.28 17.52 17.69
C ARG A 395 -18.27 17.14 18.78
N SER A 396 -18.52 18.03 19.74
CA SER A 396 -19.46 17.77 20.85
C SER A 396 -20.90 17.63 20.37
N ASN A 397 -21.35 18.46 19.43
CA ASN A 397 -22.70 18.40 18.87
C ASN A 397 -22.94 17.09 18.11
N LEU A 398 -21.94 16.61 17.36
CA LEU A 398 -22.03 15.34 16.64
C LEU A 398 -22.02 14.14 17.58
N LEU A 399 -21.23 14.18 18.65
CA LEU A 399 -21.24 13.12 19.67
C LEU A 399 -22.63 13.02 20.34
N ASN A 400 -23.22 14.17 20.67
CA ASN A 400 -24.54 14.26 21.29
C ASN A 400 -25.65 13.81 20.33
N SER A 401 -25.53 14.09 19.02
CA SER A 401 -26.51 13.63 18.03
C SER A 401 -26.47 12.10 17.87
N LYS A 402 -25.28 11.49 17.80
CA LYS A 402 -25.09 10.03 17.74
C LYS A 402 -25.61 9.33 19.01
N LEU A 403 -25.42 9.93 20.19
CA LEU A 403 -25.99 9.44 21.45
C LEU A 403 -27.52 9.56 21.50
N SER A 404 -28.09 10.64 20.98
CA SER A 404 -29.54 10.83 20.91
C SER A 404 -30.24 9.86 19.95
N GLN A 405 -29.57 9.47 18.85
CA GLN A 405 -30.07 8.47 17.91
C GLN A 405 -29.99 7.03 18.46
N SER A 406 -28.98 6.72 19.28
CA SER A 406 -28.86 5.40 19.95
C SER A 406 -29.74 5.26 21.20
N SER A 407 -30.32 6.35 21.70
CA SER A 407 -31.20 6.38 22.88
C SER A 407 -32.70 6.17 22.58
N ASN A 408 -33.07 5.92 21.31
CA ASN A 408 -34.47 5.66 20.90
C ASN A 408 -34.67 4.17 20.54
N PRO A 409 -35.10 3.31 21.49
CA PRO A 409 -35.38 1.90 21.22
C PRO A 409 -36.81 1.72 20.68
N ASN A 410 -37.18 2.47 19.64
CA ASN A 410 -38.43 2.28 18.91
C ASN A 410 -38.26 2.85 17.50
N ILE A 411 -37.79 2.02 16.58
CA ILE A 411 -38.38 1.75 15.25
C ILE A 411 -37.60 0.56 14.68
N LEU A 412 -38.22 -0.62 14.77
CA LEU A 412 -37.86 -1.77 13.94
C LEU A 412 -38.67 -1.65 12.63
N GLN A 413 -37.99 -1.96 11.52
CA GLN A 413 -38.50 -2.26 10.17
C GLN A 413 -38.90 -1.07 9.27
N SER A 414 -38.11 -0.84 8.21
CA SER A 414 -38.31 -1.52 6.91
C SER A 414 -37.19 -1.21 5.92
N SER A 415 -36.52 -2.27 5.45
CA SER A 415 -36.02 -2.54 4.09
C SER A 415 -35.65 -1.38 3.15
N GLY A 416 -34.42 -1.42 2.63
CA GLY A 416 -34.03 -0.71 1.42
C GLY A 416 -32.61 -1.08 0.97
N SER A 417 -32.51 -2.12 0.15
CA SER A 417 -31.29 -2.61 -0.48
C SER A 417 -30.81 -1.69 -1.62
N ALA A 418 -29.49 -1.43 -1.67
CA ALA A 418 -28.64 -1.15 -2.86
C ALA A 418 -28.91 0.15 -3.67
N PRO A 419 -27.98 0.61 -4.56
CA PRO A 419 -26.74 -0.01 -5.07
C PRO A 419 -25.48 0.92 -4.94
N LEU A 420 -24.23 0.44 -4.91
CA LEU A 420 -23.42 -0.12 -6.01
C LEU A 420 -23.63 0.60 -7.36
N VAL A 421 -22.93 1.72 -7.54
CA VAL A 421 -22.45 2.17 -8.85
C VAL A 421 -20.98 2.48 -8.69
#